data_AF-A0A520I8Q5-F1
#
_entry.id   AF-A0A520I8Q5-F1
#
_cell.length_a   1.000
_cell.length_b   1.000
_cell.length_c   1.000
_cell.angle_alpha   90.00
_cell.angle_beta   90.00
_cell.angle_gamma   90.00
#
_symmetry.space_group_name_H-M   'P 1'
#
loop_
_entity.id
_entity.type
_entity.pdbx_description
1 polymer ?
#
loop_
_entity_poly.entity_id
_entity_poly.type
_entity_poly.pdbx_seq_one_letter_code
_entity_poly.pdbx_strand_id
1 'polypeptide(L)'
;RYPAAEKRRITAGTVTDWSRESWQVAHDVVYTSALGGDPCAPSPAKVTLDEATIERIVPVARLEVERGGLRLAKLLDQALG
;
A
#
# COMPACT_ATOMS: atom_id res chain seq x y z
N ARG A 1 -13.37 13.78 7.40
CA ARG A 1 -14.09 13.25 6.21
C ARG A 1 -13.24 13.57 4.98
N TYR A 2 -12.94 12.59 4.14
CA TYR A 2 -12.10 12.80 2.94
C TYR A 2 -12.81 13.68 1.90
N PRO A 3 -12.09 14.59 1.20
CA PRO A 3 -12.62 15.31 0.04
C PRO A 3 -13.18 14.35 -1.02
N ALA A 4 -14.27 14.75 -1.68
CA ALA A 4 -14.94 13.90 -2.66
C ALA A 4 -14.01 13.53 -3.84
N ALA A 5 -13.15 14.46 -4.28
CA ALA A 5 -12.18 14.20 -5.33
C ALA A 5 -11.13 13.16 -4.92
N GLU A 6 -10.67 13.22 -3.68
CA GLU A 6 -9.72 12.25 -3.12
C GLU A 6 -10.35 10.86 -2.98
N LYS A 7 -11.55 10.76 -2.40
CA LYS A 7 -12.29 9.49 -2.32
C LYS A 7 -12.47 8.87 -3.71
N ARG A 8 -12.85 9.68 -4.71
CA ARG A 8 -13.00 9.19 -6.10
C ARG A 8 -11.69 8.68 -6.68
N ARG A 9 -10.58 9.40 -6.47
CA ARG A 9 -9.25 8.99 -6.94
C ARG A 9 -8.80 7.67 -6.31
N ILE A 10 -8.92 7.55 -4.99
CA ILE A 10 -8.44 6.37 -4.24
C ILE A 10 -9.26 5.10 -4.58
N THR A 11 -10.57 5.27 -4.76
CA THR A 11 -11.49 4.17 -5.02
C THR A 11 -11.73 3.88 -6.50
N ALA A 12 -11.06 4.61 -7.40
CA ALA A 12 -11.08 4.35 -8.84
C ALA A 12 -10.47 2.97 -9.16
N GLY A 13 -10.91 2.37 -10.27
CA GLY A 13 -10.45 1.04 -10.69
C GLY A 13 -11.19 -0.12 -10.02
N THR A 14 -10.65 -1.31 -10.28
CA THR A 14 -11.14 -2.61 -9.86
C THR A 14 -10.27 -3.21 -8.75
N VAL A 15 -10.74 -4.30 -8.13
CA VAL A 15 -9.93 -5.06 -7.17
C VAL A 15 -8.59 -5.50 -7.79
N THR A 16 -8.59 -5.92 -9.05
CA THR A 16 -7.36 -6.30 -9.78
C THR A 16 -6.39 -5.14 -9.91
N ASP A 17 -6.88 -3.93 -10.18
CA ASP A 17 -6.03 -2.72 -10.26
C ASP A 17 -5.42 -2.40 -8.90
N TRP A 18 -6.22 -2.52 -7.84
CA TRP A 18 -5.76 -2.31 -6.46
C TRP A 18 -4.74 -3.36 -6.03
N SER A 19 -4.94 -4.62 -6.41
CA SER A 19 -3.96 -5.68 -6.16
C SER A 19 -2.63 -5.41 -6.86
N ARG A 20 -2.67 -4.89 -8.09
CA ARG A 20 -1.45 -4.49 -8.82
C ARG A 20 -0.75 -3.32 -8.14
N GLU A 21 -1.50 -2.32 -7.68
CA GLU A 21 -0.95 -1.19 -6.93
C GLU A 21 -0.30 -1.64 -5.62
N SER A 22 -0.97 -2.50 -4.83
CA SER A 22 -0.38 -3.01 -3.58
C SER A 22 0.83 -3.92 -3.85
N TRP A 23 0.83 -4.70 -4.94
CA TRP A 23 2.03 -5.44 -5.35
C TRP A 23 3.18 -4.51 -5.67
N GLN A 24 2.92 -3.41 -6.38
CA GLN A 24 3.95 -2.44 -6.74
C GLN A 24 4.51 -1.72 -5.51
N VAL A 25 3.66 -1.34 -4.55
CA VAL A 25 4.12 -0.80 -3.26
C VAL A 25 4.95 -1.83 -2.48
N ALA A 26 4.55 -3.10 -2.48
CA ALA A 26 5.31 -4.16 -1.83
C ALA A 26 6.70 -4.32 -2.47
N HIS A 27 6.76 -4.35 -3.81
CA HIS A 27 8.00 -4.46 -4.55
C HIS A 27 8.90 -3.24 -4.33
N ASP A 28 8.42 -2.04 -4.67
CA ASP A 28 9.22 -0.82 -4.77
C ASP A 28 9.55 -0.19 -3.40
N VAL A 29 8.73 -0.43 -2.38
CA VAL A 29 8.89 0.20 -1.06
C VAL A 29 9.22 -0.84 0.00
N VAL A 30 8.37 -1.85 0.18
CA VAL A 30 8.48 -2.76 1.34
C VAL A 30 9.72 -3.64 1.21
N TYR A 31 9.82 -4.43 0.15
CA TYR A 31 10.93 -5.36 -0.04
C TYR A 31 12.22 -4.62 -0.41
N THR A 32 12.18 -3.58 -1.23
CA THR A 32 13.35 -2.74 -1.48
C THR A 32 13.94 -2.14 -0.20
N SER A 33 13.09 -1.63 0.70
CA SER A 33 13.58 -1.06 1.97
C SER A 33 14.08 -2.13 2.94
N ALA A 34 13.43 -3.29 2.99
CA ALA A 34 13.82 -4.38 3.89
C ALA A 34 15.11 -5.10 3.46
N LEU A 35 15.33 -5.22 2.14
CA LEU A 35 16.50 -5.89 1.58
C LEU A 35 17.67 -4.92 1.32
N GLY A 36 17.43 -3.61 1.39
CA GLY A 36 18.46 -2.60 1.13
C GLY A 36 18.95 -2.59 -0.32
N GLY A 37 18.13 -3.06 -1.27
CA GLY A 37 18.55 -3.29 -2.65
C GLY A 37 17.47 -3.92 -3.51
N ASP A 38 17.88 -4.80 -4.41
CA ASP A 38 16.99 -5.48 -5.37
C ASP A 38 15.94 -6.35 -4.62
N PRO A 39 14.64 -6.03 -4.72
CA PRO A 39 13.57 -6.81 -4.09
C PRO A 39 13.40 -8.22 -4.67
N CYS A 40 14.00 -8.51 -5.83
CA CYS A 40 13.94 -9.81 -6.51
C CYS A 40 15.20 -10.67 -6.32
N ALA A 41 16.21 -10.14 -5.62
CA ALA A 41 17.41 -10.91 -5.29
C ALA A 41 17.10 -11.97 -4.22
N PRO A 42 17.95 -13.01 -4.08
CA PRO A 42 17.81 -13.98 -2.99
C PRO A 42 17.73 -13.31 -1.63
N SER A 43 16.69 -13.62 -0.87
CA SER A 43 16.47 -13.00 0.44
C SER A 43 17.49 -13.51 1.48
N PRO A 44 18.05 -12.62 2.32
CA PRO A 44 18.90 -13.03 3.43
C PRO A 44 18.06 -13.76 4.48
N ALA A 45 18.70 -14.59 5.30
CA ALA A 45 18.03 -15.34 6.37
C ALA A 45 17.38 -14.43 7.43
N LYS A 46 17.87 -13.19 7.56
CA LYS A 46 17.34 -12.17 8.48
C LYS A 46 17.44 -10.79 7.85
N VAL A 47 16.38 -10.01 8.00
CA VAL A 47 16.33 -8.58 7.69
C VAL A 47 16.10 -7.79 8.98
N THR A 48 16.51 -6.53 9.01
CA THR A 48 16.26 -5.63 10.14
C THR A 48 16.00 -4.24 9.56
N LEU A 49 14.90 -3.62 10.01
CA LEU A 49 14.59 -2.24 9.67
C LEU A 49 15.09 -1.36 10.82
N ASP A 50 15.92 -0.37 10.49
CA ASP A 50 16.29 0.67 11.44
C ASP A 50 15.23 1.77 11.51
N GLU A 51 15.29 2.60 12.55
CA GLU A 51 14.33 3.70 12.75
C GLU A 51 14.28 4.64 11.56
N ALA A 52 15.42 4.96 10.94
CA ALA A 52 15.48 5.82 9.76
C ALA A 52 14.70 5.23 8.56
N THR A 53 14.78 3.91 8.37
CA THR A 53 14.00 3.20 7.35
C THR A 53 12.53 3.17 7.71
N ILE A 54 12.20 2.90 8.98
CA ILE A 54 10.82 2.90 9.47
C ILE A 54 10.17 4.28 9.25
N GLU A 55 10.81 5.36 9.67
CA GLU A 55 10.33 6.73 9.49
C GLU A 55 10.03 7.05 8.01
N ARG A 56 10.88 6.58 7.10
CA ARG A 56 10.67 6.72 5.65
C ARG A 56 9.44 5.98 5.13
N ILE A 57 9.16 4.78 5.63
CA ILE A 57 8.07 3.93 5.10
C ILE A 57 6.73 4.12 5.81
N VAL A 58 6.71 4.68 7.02
CA VAL A 58 5.48 4.97 7.78
C VAL A 58 4.45 5.77 6.97
N PRO A 59 4.79 6.84 6.23
CA PRO A 59 3.82 7.55 5.39
C PRO A 59 3.17 6.67 4.32
N VAL A 60 3.93 5.75 3.73
CA VAL A 60 3.42 4.82 2.72
C VAL A 60 2.44 3.83 3.36
N ALA A 61 2.79 3.27 4.53
CA ALA A 61 1.89 2.38 5.26
C ALA A 61 0.57 3.07 5.64
N ARG A 62 0.62 4.33 6.08
CA ARG A 62 -0.59 5.12 6.38
C ARG A 62 -1.48 5.31 5.15
N LEU A 63 -0.87 5.58 3.98
CA LEU A 63 -1.60 5.69 2.73
C LEU A 63 -2.28 4.38 2.32
N GLU A 64 -1.63 3.22 2.51
CA GLU A 64 -2.24 1.93 2.23
C GLU A 64 -3.45 1.65 3.14
N VAL A 65 -3.40 2.06 4.43
CA VAL A 65 -4.54 1.96 5.35
C VAL A 65 -5.70 2.83 4.87
N GLU A 66 -5.43 4.06 4.44
CA GLU A 66 -6.44 4.96 3.88
C GLU A 66 -7.09 4.37 2.62
N ARG A 67 -6.26 3.87 1.69
CA ARG A 67 -6.71 3.20 0.46
C ARG A 67 -7.61 2.01 0.79
N GLY A 68 -7.19 1.14 1.70
CA GLY A 68 -7.95 -0.03 2.13
C GLY A 68 -9.31 0.34 2.70
N GLY A 69 -9.35 1.30 3.63
CA GLY A 69 -10.60 1.75 4.26
C GLY A 69 -11.60 2.34 3.26
N LEU A 70 -11.12 3.19 2.34
CA LEU A 70 -11.98 3.82 1.34
C LEU A 70 -12.49 2.82 0.28
N ARG A 71 -11.65 1.86 -0.12
CA ARG A 71 -12.02 0.79 -1.07
C ARG A 71 -13.02 -0.17 -0.46
N LEU A 72 -12.83 -0.56 0.79
CA LEU A 72 -13.79 -1.37 1.53
C LEU A 72 -15.14 -0.66 1.62
N ALA A 73 -15.16 0.63 1.98
CA ALA A 73 -16.39 1.41 2.02
C ALA A 73 -17.12 1.40 0.66
N LYS A 74 -16.41 1.55 -0.47
CA LYS A 74 -17.01 1.43 -1.82
C LYS A 74 -17.64 0.05 -2.03
N LEU A 75 -16.95 -1.03 -1.67
CA LEU A 75 -17.48 -2.39 -1.85
C LEU A 75 -18.72 -2.65 -1.00
N LEU A 76 -18.73 -2.15 0.24
CA LEU A 76 -19.90 -2.22 1.12
C LEU A 76 -21.07 -1.41 0.58
N ASP A 77 -20.82 -0.18 0.11
CA ASP A 77 -21.84 0.67 -0.52
C ASP A 77 -22.46 -0.04 -1.76
N GLN A 78 -21.66 -0.77 -2.54
CA GLN A 78 -22.13 -1.53 -3.70
C GLN A 78 -22.93 -2.80 -3.35
N ALA A 79 -22.64 -3.41 -2.21
CA ALA A 79 -23.26 -4.67 -1.80
C ALA A 79 -24.54 -4.47 -0.97
N LEU A 80 -24.60 -3.38 -0.21
CA LEU A 80 -25.63 -3.14 0.81
C LEU A 80 -26.48 -1.88 0.57
N GLY A 81 -26.03 -0.98 -0.32
CA GLY A 81 -26.74 0.25 -0.69
C GLY A 81 -27.62 0.08 -1.91
#